data_AF-A0A6H0FZE2-F1
#
_entry.id   AF-A0A6H0FZE2-F1
#
_cell.length_a   1.000
_cell.length_b   1.000
_cell.length_c   1.000
_cell.angle_alpha   90.00
_cell.angle_beta   90.00
_cell.angle_gamma   90.00
#
_symmetry.space_group_name_H-M   'P 1'
#
loop_
_entity.id
_entity.type
_entity.pdbx_description
1 polymer ?
#
loop_
_entity_poly.entity_id
_entity_poly.type
_entity_poly.pdbx_seq_one_letter_code
_entity_poly.pdbx_strand_id
1 'polypeptide(L)'
;MNVNAIPFNHIKVTGVTALVLIAVLASCEYKTAQSSFATTTQAFTPQIQPSSYGVQTVKIIGETSGIAVIKLDGFRVNVSFDFEIHPDSYGVPGSEFTAVDVTQLTINEITDVNGKSYNDFTDYNDHRNINALIKGFIERNKLVEA
;
A
#
# COMPACT_ATOMS: atom_id res chain seq x y z
N MET A 1 62.63 35.68 -51.06
CA MET A 1 63.65 36.00 -50.06
C MET A 1 63.28 37.33 -49.44
N ASN A 2 63.15 37.38 -48.10
CA ASN A 2 63.26 38.57 -47.23
C ASN A 2 62.34 39.79 -47.49
N VAL A 3 61.72 40.51 -46.54
CA VAL A 3 61.33 40.41 -45.12
C VAL A 3 60.62 41.76 -44.82
N ASN A 4 59.88 41.78 -43.71
CA ASN A 4 59.64 42.92 -42.79
C ASN A 4 58.41 43.82 -43.01
N ALA A 5 57.53 43.75 -41.99
CA ALA A 5 56.86 44.80 -41.19
C ALA A 5 56.32 46.06 -41.93
N ILE A 6 55.23 46.74 -41.54
CA ILE A 6 54.84 47.25 -40.22
C ILE A 6 53.34 47.73 -40.29
N PRO A 7 52.69 48.10 -39.16
CA PRO A 7 51.24 48.07 -38.90
C PRO A 7 50.55 49.41 -39.09
N PHE A 8 49.20 49.44 -39.11
CA PHE A 8 48.46 50.70 -38.88
C PHE A 8 47.15 50.52 -38.10
N ASN A 9 47.27 50.82 -36.81
CA ASN A 9 46.41 51.63 -35.94
C ASN A 9 45.01 52.08 -36.41
N HIS A 10 44.06 51.87 -35.49
CA HIS A 10 42.92 52.71 -35.08
C HIS A 10 42.37 53.76 -36.05
N ILE A 11 41.08 53.60 -36.40
CA ILE A 11 40.18 54.75 -36.60
C ILE A 11 39.01 54.60 -35.62
N LYS A 12 38.97 55.50 -34.63
CA LYS A 12 37.78 55.78 -33.83
C LYS A 12 36.78 56.50 -34.74
N VAL A 13 35.58 55.96 -34.89
CA VAL A 13 34.46 56.70 -35.48
C VAL A 13 33.35 56.81 -34.44
N THR A 14 33.27 58.01 -33.89
CA THR A 14 32.14 58.58 -33.16
C THR A 14 30.96 58.74 -34.12
N GLY A 15 29.73 58.42 -33.69
CA GLY A 15 28.58 59.13 -34.25
C GLY A 15 27.24 58.41 -34.30
N VAL A 16 26.41 58.69 -33.29
CA VAL A 16 24.97 59.00 -33.38
C VAL A 16 24.02 57.95 -33.95
N THR A 17 23.36 57.28 -33.01
CA THR A 17 21.94 56.86 -32.96
C THR A 17 21.13 56.79 -34.25
N ALA A 18 20.64 55.59 -34.55
CA ALA A 18 19.33 55.42 -35.17
C ALA A 18 18.59 54.28 -34.45
N LEU A 19 17.53 54.66 -33.72
CA LEU A 19 16.53 53.75 -33.17
C LEU A 19 15.85 53.02 -34.32
N VAL A 20 16.09 51.71 -34.43
CA VAL A 20 15.28 50.81 -35.24
C VAL A 20 14.41 50.02 -34.28
N LEU A 21 13.16 50.46 -34.15
CA LEU A 21 12.07 49.58 -33.73
C LEU A 21 11.76 48.68 -34.94
N ILE A 22 11.66 47.37 -34.73
CA ILE A 22 10.58 46.48 -35.22
C ILE A 22 11.00 44.99 -35.08
N ALA A 23 10.17 44.30 -34.30
CA ALA A 23 9.69 42.92 -34.44
C ALA A 23 10.56 41.69 -34.11
N VAL A 24 9.83 40.76 -33.48
CA VAL A 24 10.02 39.30 -33.36
C VAL A 24 10.85 38.82 -32.16
N LEU A 25 10.23 38.89 -30.98
CA LEU A 25 10.43 37.87 -29.94
C LEU A 25 9.22 36.93 -29.96
N ALA A 26 9.18 36.00 -30.90
CA ALA A 26 8.19 34.92 -30.90
C ALA A 26 8.76 33.67 -31.55
N SER A 27 9.89 33.18 -31.06
CA SER A 27 10.36 31.83 -31.39
C SER A 27 11.33 31.32 -30.33
N CYS A 28 10.80 31.17 -29.11
CA CYS A 28 11.23 30.15 -28.18
C CYS A 28 9.96 29.60 -27.55
N GLU A 29 9.21 28.81 -28.32
CA GLU A 29 8.21 27.92 -27.74
C GLU A 29 8.99 26.90 -26.90
N TYR A 30 9.10 27.16 -25.60
CA TYR A 30 9.41 26.12 -24.65
C TYR A 30 8.23 25.15 -24.68
N LYS A 31 8.31 24.12 -25.52
CA LYS A 31 7.42 22.96 -25.39
C LYS A 31 7.73 22.33 -24.04
N THR A 32 6.90 22.65 -23.05
CA THR A 32 6.85 21.87 -21.83
C THR A 32 6.47 20.45 -22.23
N ALA A 33 7.31 19.48 -21.89
CA ALA A 33 6.94 18.08 -21.98
C ALA A 33 5.80 17.87 -20.98
N GLN A 34 4.55 17.91 -21.47
CA GLN A 34 3.41 17.41 -20.69
C GLN A 34 3.61 15.91 -20.56
N SER A 35 4.26 15.50 -19.47
CA SER A 35 4.12 14.13 -19.01
C SER A 35 2.66 13.97 -18.59
N SER A 36 1.89 13.26 -19.40
CA SER A 36 0.58 12.76 -19.03
C SER A 36 0.76 11.62 -18.02
N PHE A 37 1.24 11.95 -16.82
CA PHE A 37 0.89 11.16 -15.66
C PHE A 37 -0.59 11.46 -15.40
N ALA A 38 -1.45 10.53 -15.81
CA ALA A 38 -2.81 10.52 -15.31
C ALA A 38 -2.72 10.35 -13.79
N THR A 39 -2.75 11.45 -13.05
CA THR A 39 -2.95 11.41 -11.61
C THR A 39 -4.38 10.95 -11.42
N THR A 40 -4.59 9.63 -11.33
CA THR A 40 -5.76 9.08 -10.66
C THR A 40 -5.64 9.50 -9.20
N THR A 41 -6.12 10.70 -8.89
CA THR A 41 -6.44 11.07 -7.51
C THR A 41 -7.52 10.09 -7.09
N GLN A 42 -7.14 9.00 -6.42
CA GLN A 42 -8.10 8.15 -5.76
C GLN A 42 -8.69 8.99 -4.63
N ALA A 43 -9.91 9.48 -4.85
CA ALA A 43 -10.64 10.19 -3.83
C ALA A 43 -10.82 9.23 -2.65
N PHE A 44 -10.19 9.54 -1.51
CA PHE A 44 -10.43 8.82 -0.27
C PHE A 44 -11.91 8.93 0.07
N THR A 45 -12.64 7.84 -0.11
CA THR A 45 -14.02 7.72 0.32
C THR A 45 -13.96 7.02 1.68
N PRO A 46 -14.31 7.70 2.78
CA PRO A 46 -14.29 7.05 4.08
C PRO A 46 -15.27 5.88 4.04
N GLN A 47 -14.84 4.72 4.55
CA GLN A 47 -15.73 3.58 4.74
C GLN A 47 -16.74 3.94 5.84
N ILE A 48 -17.93 4.39 5.42
CA ILE A 48 -19.01 4.80 6.33
C ILE A 48 -19.84 3.61 6.84
N GLN A 49 -19.66 2.43 6.25
CA GLN A 49 -20.34 1.20 6.65
C GLN A 49 -19.33 0.20 7.25
N PRO A 50 -19.53 -0.25 8.49
CA PRO A 50 -18.69 -1.30 9.07
C PRO A 50 -18.82 -2.60 8.28
N SER A 51 -17.69 -3.27 8.01
CA SER A 51 -17.69 -4.62 7.43
C SER A 51 -18.19 -5.64 8.46
N SER A 52 -18.86 -6.67 8.00
CA SER A 52 -19.30 -7.81 8.80
C SER A 52 -18.32 -8.97 8.68
N TYR A 53 -17.83 -9.45 9.82
CA TYR A 53 -16.88 -10.56 9.89
C TYR A 53 -17.49 -11.79 10.57
N GLY A 54 -17.08 -12.99 10.18
CA GLY A 54 -17.45 -14.21 10.89
C GLY A 54 -16.56 -15.39 10.55
N VAL A 55 -16.26 -16.23 11.54
CA VAL A 55 -15.49 -17.46 11.32
C VAL A 55 -16.39 -18.53 10.71
N GLN A 56 -16.02 -19.06 9.55
CA GLN A 56 -16.66 -20.25 8.98
C GLN A 56 -15.93 -21.52 9.41
N THR A 57 -14.61 -21.50 9.41
CA THR A 57 -13.79 -22.64 9.84
C THR A 57 -12.44 -22.16 10.33
N VAL A 58 -11.91 -22.80 11.36
CA VAL A 58 -10.50 -22.72 11.78
C VAL A 58 -10.01 -24.14 11.98
N LYS A 59 -8.80 -24.42 11.51
CA LYS A 59 -8.14 -25.71 11.69
C LYS A 59 -6.67 -25.48 12.01
N ILE A 60 -6.21 -26.06 13.13
CA ILE A 60 -4.79 -26.14 13.46
C ILE A 60 -4.16 -27.22 12.56
N ILE A 61 -3.06 -26.89 11.89
CA ILE A 61 -2.39 -27.77 10.93
C ILE A 61 -0.96 -28.14 11.34
N GLY A 62 -0.39 -27.43 12.31
CA GLY A 62 0.90 -27.71 12.93
C GLY A 62 0.93 -27.23 14.37
N GLU A 63 2.09 -27.32 15.02
CA GLU A 63 2.25 -26.91 16.42
C GLU A 63 1.93 -25.42 16.65
N THR A 64 2.28 -24.56 15.67
CA THR A 64 2.14 -23.09 15.76
C THR A 64 1.51 -22.50 14.49
N SER A 65 0.82 -23.30 13.68
CA SER A 65 0.25 -22.85 12.41
C SER A 65 -1.14 -23.41 12.14
N GLY A 66 -1.94 -22.64 11.40
CA GLY A 66 -3.34 -22.92 11.14
C GLY A 66 -3.82 -22.36 9.81
N ILE A 67 -5.00 -22.82 9.40
CA ILE A 67 -5.77 -22.26 8.28
C ILE A 67 -7.17 -21.91 8.72
N ALA A 68 -7.74 -20.88 8.12
CA ALA A 68 -9.11 -20.46 8.40
C ALA A 68 -9.85 -20.00 7.15
N VAL A 69 -11.17 -20.09 7.21
CA VAL A 69 -12.09 -19.49 6.24
C VAL A 69 -12.92 -18.46 6.98
N ILE A 70 -12.76 -17.20 6.59
CA ILE A 70 -13.46 -16.06 7.19
C ILE A 70 -14.51 -15.55 6.21
N LYS A 71 -15.71 -15.31 6.70
CA LYS A 71 -16.72 -14.53 5.99
C LYS A 71 -16.39 -13.05 6.21
N LEU A 72 -16.19 -12.31 5.12
CA LEU A 72 -16.04 -10.86 5.09
C LEU A 72 -17.11 -10.30 4.17
N ASP A 73 -18.18 -9.77 4.75
CA ASP A 73 -19.38 -9.35 4.03
C ASP A 73 -19.94 -10.46 3.11
N GLY A 74 -19.87 -10.24 1.79
CA GLY A 74 -20.28 -11.18 0.75
C GLY A 74 -19.17 -12.11 0.25
N PHE A 75 -17.99 -12.08 0.88
CA PHE A 75 -16.80 -12.82 0.44
C PHE A 75 -16.38 -13.90 1.44
N ARG A 76 -15.69 -14.90 0.90
CA ARG A 76 -14.94 -15.91 1.65
C ARG A 76 -13.47 -15.59 1.50
N VAL A 77 -12.80 -15.40 2.63
CA VAL A 77 -11.38 -15.10 2.73
C VAL A 77 -10.69 -16.33 3.31
N ASN A 78 -9.94 -17.03 2.48
CA ASN A 78 -9.12 -18.17 2.89
C ASN A 78 -7.78 -17.64 3.38
N VAL A 79 -7.42 -17.95 4.63
CA VAL A 79 -6.20 -17.44 5.27
C VAL A 79 -5.38 -18.56 5.86
N SER A 80 -4.07 -18.35 5.88
CA SER A 80 -3.11 -19.10 6.68
C SER A 80 -2.60 -18.20 7.78
N PHE A 81 -2.34 -18.75 8.95
CA PHE A 81 -1.87 -17.98 10.09
C PHE A 81 -0.86 -18.76 10.92
N ASP A 82 0.06 -18.02 11.53
CA ASP A 82 0.93 -18.51 12.58
C ASP A 82 0.48 -17.92 13.92
N PHE A 83 0.70 -18.65 15.00
CA PHE A 83 0.29 -18.23 16.33
C PHE A 83 1.28 -18.69 17.40
N GLU A 84 1.27 -17.97 18.51
CA GLU A 84 1.95 -18.33 19.74
C GLU A 84 0.93 -18.62 20.84
N ILE A 85 1.27 -19.53 21.75
CA ILE A 85 0.44 -19.88 22.89
C ILE A 85 1.12 -19.48 24.20
N HIS A 86 0.34 -19.05 25.17
CA HIS A 86 0.82 -18.74 26.51
C HIS A 86 -0.27 -19.03 27.55
N PRO A 87 0.09 -19.37 28.80
CA PRO A 87 -0.89 -19.50 29.87
C PRO A 87 -1.47 -18.14 30.24
N ASP A 88 -2.78 -18.08 30.47
CA ASP A 88 -3.49 -16.88 30.92
C ASP A 88 -4.65 -17.24 31.86
N SER A 89 -5.22 -16.26 32.55
CA SER A 89 -6.30 -16.44 33.52
C SER A 89 -7.23 -15.22 33.57
N TYR A 90 -8.48 -15.41 34.00
CA TYR A 90 -9.38 -14.29 34.30
C TYR A 90 -9.15 -13.68 35.69
N GLY A 91 -8.04 -14.02 36.36
CA GLY A 91 -7.70 -13.52 37.69
C GLY A 91 -8.52 -14.14 38.83
N VAL A 92 -9.28 -15.21 38.56
CA VAL A 92 -9.99 -16.00 39.58
C VAL A 92 -9.46 -17.44 39.60
N PRO A 93 -9.30 -18.08 40.77
CA PRO A 93 -8.78 -19.44 40.83
C PRO A 93 -9.61 -20.43 39.99
N GLY A 94 -8.92 -21.22 39.16
CA GLY A 94 -9.55 -22.22 38.30
C GLY A 94 -10.06 -21.66 36.95
N SER A 95 -9.68 -20.43 36.61
CA SER A 95 -10.00 -19.80 35.33
C SER A 95 -8.84 -19.79 34.34
N GLU A 96 -7.84 -20.65 34.56
CA GLU A 96 -6.67 -20.77 33.71
C GLU A 96 -7.06 -21.31 32.33
N PHE A 97 -6.48 -20.75 31.28
CA PHE A 97 -6.65 -21.20 29.90
C PHE A 97 -5.35 -20.99 29.11
N THR A 98 -5.27 -21.61 27.94
CA THR A 98 -4.20 -21.33 26.97
C THR A 98 -4.64 -20.21 26.05
N ALA A 99 -4.09 -19.02 26.26
CA ALA A 99 -4.31 -17.87 25.38
C ALA A 99 -3.47 -18.01 24.11
N VAL A 100 -3.96 -17.37 23.05
CA VAL A 100 -3.38 -17.44 21.71
C VAL A 100 -3.18 -16.06 21.14
N ASP A 101 -2.02 -15.79 20.57
CA ASP A 101 -1.77 -14.59 19.78
C ASP A 101 -1.43 -14.96 18.35
N VAL A 102 -2.23 -14.48 17.40
CA VAL A 102 -1.96 -14.62 15.97
C VAL A 102 -0.83 -13.66 15.60
N THR A 103 0.34 -14.21 15.29
CA THR A 103 1.56 -13.43 15.04
C THR A 103 1.70 -13.06 13.58
N GLN A 104 1.25 -13.91 12.66
CA GLN A 104 1.28 -13.68 11.22
C GLN A 104 -0.05 -14.10 10.59
N LEU A 105 -0.50 -13.33 9.58
CA LEU A 105 -1.70 -13.62 8.79
C LEU A 105 -1.36 -13.47 7.31
N THR A 106 -1.71 -14.48 6.51
CA THR A 106 -1.58 -14.46 5.06
C THR A 106 -2.94 -14.65 4.42
N ILE A 107 -3.34 -13.71 3.56
CA ILE A 107 -4.52 -13.85 2.70
C ILE A 107 -4.13 -14.72 1.50
N ASN A 108 -4.66 -15.94 1.44
CA ASN A 108 -4.33 -16.88 0.36
C ASN A 108 -5.22 -16.67 -0.86
N GLU A 109 -6.52 -16.51 -0.62
CA GLU A 109 -7.52 -16.39 -1.66
C GLU A 109 -8.77 -15.66 -1.13
N ILE A 110 -9.36 -14.82 -1.97
CA ILE A 110 -10.67 -14.23 -1.72
C ILE A 110 -11.62 -14.64 -2.84
N THR A 111 -12.78 -15.20 -2.48
CA THR A 111 -13.85 -15.55 -3.42
C THR A 111 -15.19 -14.93 -3.04
N ASP A 112 -16.03 -14.64 -4.02
CA ASP A 112 -17.45 -14.33 -3.75
C ASP A 112 -18.26 -15.60 -3.46
N VAL A 113 -19.55 -15.44 -3.18
CA VAL A 113 -20.49 -16.56 -2.96
C VAL A 113 -20.64 -17.51 -4.16
N ASN A 114 -20.26 -17.07 -5.36
CA ASN A 114 -20.31 -17.87 -6.59
C ASN A 114 -18.96 -18.54 -6.92
N GLY A 115 -17.93 -18.33 -6.09
CA GLY A 115 -16.60 -18.90 -6.27
C GLY A 115 -15.70 -18.10 -7.23
N LYS A 116 -16.07 -16.87 -7.62
CA LYS A 116 -15.20 -16.01 -8.42
C LYS A 116 -14.08 -15.45 -7.53
N SER A 117 -12.82 -15.58 -7.97
CA SER A 117 -11.67 -15.06 -7.23
C SER A 117 -11.45 -13.56 -7.43
N TYR A 118 -10.91 -12.91 -6.40
CA TYR A 118 -10.60 -11.48 -6.34
C TYR A 118 -9.16 -11.27 -5.86
N ASN A 119 -8.55 -10.16 -6.28
CA ASN A 119 -7.30 -9.69 -5.67
C ASN A 119 -7.55 -9.33 -4.20
N ASP A 120 -6.49 -9.37 -3.39
CA ASP A 120 -6.55 -8.90 -2.02
C ASP A 120 -6.94 -7.42 -1.97
N PHE A 121 -8.11 -7.15 -1.39
CA PHE A 121 -8.64 -5.81 -1.15
C PHE A 121 -8.67 -5.47 0.34
N THR A 122 -8.19 -6.36 1.20
CA THR A 122 -8.25 -6.20 2.65
C THR A 122 -7.29 -5.11 3.12
N ASP A 123 -7.67 -4.43 4.19
CA ASP A 123 -6.86 -3.40 4.81
C ASP A 123 -6.34 -3.80 6.20
N TYR A 124 -5.65 -2.88 6.87
CA TYR A 124 -5.11 -3.09 8.20
C TYR A 124 -6.20 -3.46 9.24
N ASN A 125 -7.38 -2.85 9.16
CA ASN A 125 -8.47 -3.12 10.10
C ASN A 125 -9.05 -4.51 9.85
N ASP A 126 -9.18 -4.92 8.59
CA ASP A 126 -9.60 -6.27 8.24
C ASP A 126 -8.67 -7.31 8.87
N HIS A 127 -7.35 -7.12 8.74
CA HIS A 127 -6.35 -8.05 9.30
C HIS A 127 -6.44 -8.11 10.83
N ARG A 128 -6.59 -6.96 11.49
CA ARG A 128 -6.79 -6.88 12.95
C ARG A 128 -8.04 -7.62 13.41
N ASN A 129 -9.15 -7.44 12.69
CA ASN A 129 -10.42 -8.07 13.00
C ASN A 129 -10.38 -9.58 12.75
N ILE A 130 -9.75 -10.02 11.66
CA ILE A 130 -9.52 -11.43 11.34
C ILE A 130 -8.68 -12.11 12.43
N ASN A 131 -7.58 -11.50 12.86
CA ASN A 131 -6.73 -12.04 13.92
C ASN A 131 -7.50 -12.20 15.24
N ALA A 132 -8.27 -11.19 15.63
CA ALA A 132 -9.10 -11.24 16.84
C ALA A 132 -10.16 -12.34 16.77
N LEU A 133 -10.78 -12.54 15.60
CA LEU A 133 -11.74 -13.61 15.37
C LEU A 133 -11.11 -15.00 15.44
N ILE A 134 -9.95 -15.20 14.81
CA ILE A 134 -9.23 -16.47 14.84
C ILE A 134 -8.81 -16.78 16.29
N LYS A 135 -8.19 -15.82 16.99
CA LYS A 135 -7.83 -15.92 18.41
C LYS A 135 -9.02 -16.38 19.25
N GLY A 136 -10.11 -15.61 19.23
CA GLY A 136 -11.28 -15.89 20.05
C GLY A 136 -11.93 -17.23 19.69
N PHE A 137 -11.88 -17.65 18.43
CA PHE A 137 -12.39 -18.96 18.02
C PHE A 137 -11.51 -20.10 18.55
N ILE A 138 -10.19 -19.98 18.49
CA ILE A 138 -9.26 -20.99 19.00
C ILE A 138 -9.45 -21.17 20.51
N GLU A 139 -9.43 -20.06 21.26
CA GLU A 139 -9.54 -20.06 22.72
C GLU A 139 -10.90 -20.59 23.18
N ARG A 140 -12.00 -20.10 22.58
CA ARG A 140 -13.36 -20.54 22.94
C ARG A 140 -13.59 -22.03 22.69
N ASN A 141 -12.97 -22.59 21.65
CA ASN A 141 -13.14 -23.99 21.27
C ASN A 141 -11.98 -24.88 21.76
N LYS A 142 -11.03 -24.34 22.54
CA LYS A 142 -9.92 -25.09 23.13
C LYS A 142 -9.09 -25.86 22.08
N LEU A 143 -8.90 -25.27 20.89
CA LEU A 143 -8.30 -25.99 19.75
C LEU A 143 -6.79 -26.29 19.94
N VAL A 144 -6.17 -25.70 20.96
CA VAL A 144 -4.73 -25.84 21.29
C VAL A 144 -4.51 -26.32 22.72
N GLU A 145 -5.57 -26.65 23.47
CA GLU A 145 -5.42 -27.29 24.78
C GLU A 145 -5.12 -28.78 24.60
N ALA A 146 -4.25 -29.33 25.45
CA ALA A 146 -3.80 -30.72 25.44
C ALA A 146 -4.71 -31.66 26.24
#